data_AF-A0A3M1W1N4-F1
#
_entry.id   AF-A0A3M1W1N4-F1
#
_cell.length_a   1.000
_cell.length_b   1.000
_cell.length_c   1.000
_cell.angle_alpha   90.00
_cell.angle_beta   90.00
_cell.angle_gamma   90.00
#
_symmetry.space_group_name_H-M   'P 1'
#
loop_
_entity.id
_entity.type
_entity.pdbx_description
1 polymer ?
#
loop_
_entity_poly.entity_id
_entity_poly.type
_entity_poly.pdbx_seq_one_letter_code
_entity_poly.pdbx_strand_id
1 'polypeptide(L)'
;MSTYGGKTRTYRKEELSLELPQLLEYVRYELSRHHHIQLKMSGSTMRPTIEDGDVVTIAPVDATTIHPQDIVLVATPSGTALIRRVLSVETRDGTLYALTQGDHAKRPDTPIPLTRIIGRVVSLQRKGRGKTIPLGSSLPLRTRLWMWLKRWWRREGQRSSKRTTETANPGA
;
A
#
# COMPACT_ATOMS: atom_id res chain seq x y z
N MET A 1 -10.05 -14.21 -34.09
CA MET A 1 -10.74 -13.76 -32.85
C MET A 1 -10.41 -14.73 -31.74
N SER A 2 -10.01 -14.22 -30.56
CA SER A 2 -9.86 -14.94 -29.26
C SER A 2 -8.77 -16.04 -29.20
N THR A 3 -7.89 -16.16 -28.21
CA THR A 3 -7.80 -15.61 -26.85
C THR A 3 -6.32 -15.65 -26.41
N TYR A 4 -5.70 -14.50 -26.08
CA TYR A 4 -4.42 -14.49 -25.36
C TYR A 4 -4.69 -14.71 -23.87
N GLY A 5 -4.69 -15.97 -23.45
CA GLY A 5 -4.68 -16.35 -22.04
C GLY A 5 -3.33 -15.99 -21.42
N GLY A 6 -3.24 -14.80 -20.82
CA GLY A 6 -2.12 -14.43 -19.96
C GLY A 6 -2.03 -15.42 -18.80
N LYS A 7 -1.07 -16.35 -18.88
CA LYS A 7 -0.78 -17.31 -17.83
C LYS A 7 -0.26 -16.55 -16.60
N THR A 8 -1.14 -16.24 -15.65
CA THR A 8 -0.73 -15.82 -14.31
C THR A 8 0.02 -16.99 -13.67
N ARG A 9 1.36 -16.96 -13.71
CA ARG A 9 2.17 -17.92 -12.97
C ARG A 9 2.08 -17.57 -11.50
N THR A 10 1.25 -18.28 -10.75
CA THR A 10 1.23 -18.22 -9.29
C THR A 10 2.48 -18.91 -8.77
N TYR A 11 3.59 -18.18 -8.70
CA TYR A 11 4.76 -18.62 -7.93
C TYR A 11 4.43 -18.50 -6.45
N ARG A 12 3.89 -19.57 -5.87
CA ARG A 12 3.85 -19.78 -4.42
C ARG A 12 5.26 -20.21 -3.99
N LYS A 13 6.15 -19.25 -3.76
CA LYS A 13 7.42 -19.53 -3.09
C LYS A 13 7.58 -18.58 -1.92
N GLU A 14 7.44 -19.16 -0.73
CA GLU A 14 7.84 -18.72 0.62
C GLU A 14 7.57 -17.26 1.01
N GLU A 15 7.16 -17.04 2.25
CA GLU A 15 6.83 -15.73 2.82
C GLU A 15 8.05 -14.79 2.81
N LEU A 16 8.33 -14.20 1.66
CA LEU A 16 9.36 -13.20 1.53
C LEU A 16 8.82 -11.93 2.19
N SER A 17 9.36 -11.65 3.36
CA SER A 17 9.11 -10.40 4.08
C SER A 17 9.66 -9.23 3.27
N LEU A 18 8.93 -8.13 3.23
CA LEU A 18 9.33 -6.85 2.62
C LEU A 18 10.69 -6.31 3.13
N GLU A 19 11.14 -6.82 4.28
CA GLU A 19 12.39 -6.47 4.95
C GLU A 19 13.63 -7.18 4.37
N LEU A 20 13.46 -8.15 3.46
CA LEU A 20 14.59 -8.89 2.87
C LEU A 20 15.11 -8.20 1.60
N PRO A 21 16.40 -7.81 1.51
CA PRO A 21 16.96 -7.21 0.30
C PRO A 21 16.84 -8.11 -0.94
N GLN A 22 16.94 -9.42 -0.76
CA GLN A 22 16.81 -10.39 -1.86
C GLN A 22 15.38 -10.38 -2.47
N LEU A 23 14.36 -10.05 -1.67
CA LEU A 23 13.00 -9.92 -2.19
C LEU A 23 12.88 -8.71 -3.12
N LEU A 24 13.50 -7.59 -2.78
CA LEU A 24 13.44 -6.38 -3.60
C LEU A 24 13.95 -6.66 -5.03
N GLU A 25 15.11 -7.31 -5.12
CA GLU A 25 15.71 -7.69 -6.40
C GLU A 25 14.82 -8.68 -7.17
N TYR A 26 14.28 -9.69 -6.49
CA TYR A 26 13.35 -10.63 -7.12
C TYR A 26 12.08 -9.96 -7.64
N VAL A 27 11.47 -9.07 -6.84
CA VAL A 27 10.27 -8.32 -7.23
C VAL A 27 10.58 -7.43 -8.43
N ARG A 28 11.70 -6.71 -8.42
CA ARG A 28 12.14 -5.89 -9.56
C ARG A 28 12.29 -6.74 -10.81
N TYR A 29 12.94 -7.90 -10.69
CA TYR A 29 13.12 -8.82 -11.80
C TYR A 29 11.78 -9.27 -12.39
N GLU A 30 10.84 -9.76 -11.57
CA GLU A 30 9.54 -10.21 -12.07
C GLU A 30 8.70 -9.08 -12.67
N LEU A 31 8.66 -7.91 -12.02
CA LEU A 31 7.90 -6.76 -12.52
C LEU A 31 8.50 -6.20 -13.82
N SER A 32 9.83 -6.23 -13.98
CA SER A 32 10.51 -5.82 -15.23
C SER A 32 10.14 -6.72 -16.42
N ARG A 33 9.74 -7.96 -16.15
CA ARG A 33 9.25 -8.92 -17.15
C ARG A 33 7.75 -8.83 -17.39
N HIS A 34 7.12 -7.77 -16.89
CA HIS A 34 5.68 -7.55 -16.91
C HIS A 34 4.85 -8.64 -16.21
N HIS A 35 5.44 -9.40 -15.29
CA HIS A 35 4.71 -10.37 -14.49
C HIS A 35 4.07 -9.70 -13.28
N HIS A 36 2.94 -10.24 -12.82
CA HIS A 36 2.37 -9.87 -11.53
C HIS A 36 3.00 -10.71 -10.43
N ILE A 37 3.19 -10.12 -9.25
CA ILE A 37 3.68 -10.82 -8.07
C ILE A 37 2.64 -10.77 -6.95
N GLN A 38 2.57 -11.86 -6.18
CA GLN A 38 1.75 -11.91 -4.98
C GLN A 38 2.64 -11.90 -3.75
N LEU A 39 2.37 -10.98 -2.83
CA LEU A 39 3.09 -10.87 -1.57
C LEU A 39 2.13 -11.03 -0.40
N LYS A 40 2.53 -11.82 0.59
CA LYS A 40 1.82 -11.89 1.87
C LYS A 40 2.26 -10.72 2.72
N MET A 41 1.28 -9.98 3.23
CA MET A 41 1.49 -8.79 4.03
C MET A 41 1.73 -9.15 5.48
N SER A 42 2.69 -8.47 6.08
CA SER A 42 2.95 -8.50 7.51
C SER A 42 2.84 -7.07 8.08
N GLY A 43 2.35 -6.97 9.31
CA GLY A 43 2.31 -5.71 10.05
C GLY A 43 1.00 -4.91 9.89
N SER A 44 1.05 -3.66 10.35
CA SER A 44 -0.15 -2.84 10.58
C SER A 44 -0.14 -1.47 9.91
N THR A 45 0.92 -1.14 9.18
CA THR A 45 1.14 0.20 8.62
C THR A 45 0.06 0.63 7.62
N MET A 46 -0.51 -0.33 6.89
CA MET A 46 -1.55 -0.12 5.89
C MET A 46 -2.97 -0.44 6.40
N ARG A 47 -3.16 -0.64 7.71
CA ARG A 47 -4.50 -0.78 8.29
C ARG A 47 -5.27 0.55 8.15
N PRO A 48 -6.60 0.53 7.90
CA PRO A 48 -7.47 -0.64 7.80
C PRO A 48 -7.58 -1.25 6.39
N THR A 49 -6.89 -0.70 5.38
CA THR A 49 -7.06 -1.15 3.99
C THR A 49 -6.48 -2.53 3.78
N ILE A 50 -5.23 -2.71 4.18
CA ILE A 50 -4.50 -3.97 4.11
C ILE A 50 -4.22 -4.41 5.54
N GLU A 51 -4.59 -5.64 5.85
CA GLU A 51 -4.42 -6.25 7.16
C GLU A 51 -3.28 -7.26 7.16
N ASP A 52 -2.84 -7.62 8.37
CA ASP A 52 -1.81 -8.63 8.56
C ASP A 52 -2.30 -9.99 8.04
N GLY A 53 -1.47 -10.64 7.23
CA GLY A 53 -1.78 -11.91 6.57
C GLY A 53 -2.59 -11.80 5.28
N ASP A 54 -2.94 -10.59 4.83
CA ASP A 54 -3.52 -10.40 3.50
C ASP A 54 -2.52 -10.75 2.40
N VAL A 55 -3.01 -11.21 1.25
CA VAL A 55 -2.17 -11.41 0.06
C VAL A 55 -2.48 -10.32 -0.95
N VAL A 56 -1.51 -9.47 -1.25
CA VAL A 56 -1.65 -8.41 -2.25
C VAL A 56 -1.08 -8.87 -3.59
N THR A 57 -1.73 -8.48 -4.68
CA THR A 57 -1.22 -8.66 -6.04
C THR A 57 -0.68 -7.33 -6.53
N ILE A 58 0.58 -7.34 -6.98
CA ILE A 58 1.31 -6.17 -7.45
C ILE A 58 1.55 -6.34 -8.93
N ALA A 59 1.17 -5.32 -9.69
CA ALA A 59 1.40 -5.23 -11.12
C ALA A 59 2.57 -4.28 -11.43
N PRO A 60 3.25 -4.49 -12.57
CA PRO A 60 4.19 -3.52 -13.12
C PRO A 60 3.50 -2.17 -13.29
N VAL A 61 4.26 -1.08 -13.15
CA VAL A 61 3.70 0.25 -13.28
C VAL A 61 4.64 1.16 -14.03
N ASP A 62 4.07 1.96 -14.93
CA ASP A 62 4.74 3.11 -15.50
C ASP A 62 4.59 4.27 -14.50
N ALA A 63 5.70 4.91 -14.15
CA ALA A 63 5.76 6.07 -13.28
C ALA A 63 4.70 7.14 -13.66
N THR A 64 4.52 7.41 -14.95
CA THR A 64 3.56 8.42 -15.46
C THR A 64 2.10 8.08 -15.17
N THR A 65 1.80 6.82 -14.83
CA THR A 65 0.44 6.35 -14.55
C THR A 65 0.11 6.28 -13.06
N ILE A 66 1.00 6.79 -12.20
CA ILE A 66 0.79 6.84 -10.75
C ILE A 66 -0.12 8.01 -10.40
N HIS A 67 -1.19 7.72 -9.66
CA HIS A 67 -2.16 8.73 -9.24
C HIS A 67 -2.31 8.79 -7.72
N PRO A 68 -2.77 9.94 -7.17
CA PRO A 68 -3.21 10.00 -5.79
C PRO A 68 -4.18 8.88 -5.44
N GLN A 69 -4.06 8.32 -4.24
CA GLN A 69 -4.76 7.16 -3.68
C GLN A 69 -4.29 5.79 -4.18
N ASP A 70 -3.42 5.70 -5.18
CA ASP A 70 -2.80 4.44 -5.56
C ASP A 70 -2.01 3.87 -4.38
N ILE A 71 -2.04 2.54 -4.24
CA ILE A 71 -1.20 1.84 -3.28
C ILE A 71 -0.03 1.26 -4.04
N VAL A 72 1.18 1.64 -3.65
CA VAL A 72 2.40 1.38 -4.41
C VAL A 72 3.43 0.64 -3.56
N LEU A 73 4.23 -0.19 -4.24
CA LEU A 73 5.43 -0.78 -3.68
C LEU A 73 6.62 0.16 -3.97
N VAL A 74 7.30 0.56 -2.92
CA VAL A 74 8.40 1.55 -2.95
C VAL A 74 9.70 0.89 -2.51
N ALA A 75 10.78 1.16 -3.23
CA ALA A 75 12.13 0.85 -2.76
C ALA A 75 12.63 1.88 -1.75
N THR A 76 13.08 1.40 -0.60
CA THR A 76 13.71 2.23 0.43
C THR A 76 15.18 2.49 0.07
N PRO A 77 15.81 3.54 0.63
CA PRO A 77 17.25 3.73 0.50
C PRO A 77 18.08 2.58 1.08
N SER A 78 17.53 1.81 2.03
CA SER A 78 18.22 0.69 2.68
C SER A 78 18.15 -0.62 1.90
N GLY A 79 17.62 -0.61 0.68
CA GLY A 79 17.52 -1.81 -0.16
C GLY A 79 16.36 -2.74 0.22
N THR A 80 15.38 -2.26 1.00
CA THR A 80 14.15 -2.99 1.31
C THR A 80 12.97 -2.44 0.52
N ALA A 81 11.79 -3.05 0.69
CA ALA A 81 10.57 -2.58 0.04
C ALA A 81 9.51 -2.18 1.07
N LEU A 82 8.64 -1.23 0.74
CA LEU A 82 7.51 -0.82 1.59
C LEU A 82 6.26 -0.63 0.73
N ILE A 83 5.09 -0.98 1.27
CA ILE A 83 3.81 -0.59 0.68
C ILE A 83 3.31 0.70 1.33
N ARG A 84 2.93 1.66 0.47
CA ARG A 84 2.42 2.96 0.87
C ARG A 84 1.30 3.42 -0.05
N ARG A 85 0.48 4.33 0.46
CA ARG A 85 -0.52 5.03 -0.35
C ARG A 85 0.05 6.35 -0.85
N VAL A 86 -0.12 6.63 -2.14
CA VAL A 86 0.20 7.93 -2.74
C VAL A 86 -0.83 8.96 -2.28
N LEU A 87 -0.38 10.08 -1.73
CA LEU A 87 -1.23 11.20 -1.34
C LEU A 87 -1.31 12.26 -2.42
N SER A 88 -0.15 12.61 -3.00
CA SER A 88 0.00 13.58 -4.08
C SER A 88 1.17 13.19 -4.98
N VAL A 89 1.15 13.70 -6.20
CA VAL A 89 2.26 13.67 -7.15
C VAL A 89 2.53 15.10 -7.58
N GLU A 90 3.79 15.53 -7.51
CA GLU A 90 4.22 16.91 -7.75
C GLU A 90 5.47 16.92 -8.63
N THR A 91 5.60 17.93 -9.49
CA THR A 91 6.80 18.16 -10.29
C THR A 91 7.72 19.15 -9.57
N ARG A 92 9.01 18.81 -9.45
CA ARG A 92 10.07 19.69 -8.92
C ARG A 92 11.26 19.61 -9.86
N ASP A 93 11.68 20.73 -10.42
CA ASP A 93 12.80 20.82 -11.37
C ASP A 93 12.73 19.78 -12.50
N GLY A 94 11.53 19.61 -13.07
CA GLY A 94 11.27 18.64 -14.15
C GLY A 94 11.19 17.17 -13.71
N THR A 95 11.42 16.87 -12.43
CA THR A 95 11.33 15.51 -11.87
C THR A 95 10.03 15.34 -11.09
N LEU A 96 9.34 14.22 -11.32
CA LEU A 96 8.12 13.88 -10.57
C LEU A 96 8.46 13.23 -9.23
N TYR A 97 7.81 13.71 -8.17
CA TYR A 97 7.88 13.20 -6.81
C TYR A 97 6.50 12.77 -6.31
N ALA A 98 6.46 11.69 -5.54
CA ALA A 98 5.27 11.23 -4.84
C ALA A 98 5.43 11.48 -3.33
N LEU A 99 4.42 12.11 -2.74
CA LEU A 99 4.24 12.08 -1.28
C LEU A 99 3.46 10.83 -0.92
N THR A 100 4.01 9.98 -0.07
CA THR A 100 3.38 8.70 0.29
C THR A 100 3.14 8.61 1.79
N GLN A 101 2.23 7.74 2.21
CA GLN A 101 1.91 7.53 3.63
C GLN A 101 1.34 6.13 3.85
N GLY A 102 1.66 5.51 4.99
CA GLY A 102 0.94 4.33 5.46
C GLY A 102 -0.46 4.69 5.98
N ASP A 103 -1.48 3.91 5.68
CA ASP A 103 -2.88 4.26 6.07
C ASP A 103 -3.08 4.45 7.58
N HIS A 104 -2.26 3.78 8.40
CA HIS A 104 -2.26 3.92 9.86
C HIS A 104 -1.19 4.89 10.38
N ALA A 105 -0.34 5.42 9.50
CA ALA A 105 0.71 6.36 9.89
C ALA A 105 0.10 7.73 10.27
N LYS A 106 0.68 8.40 11.27
CA LYS A 106 0.23 9.73 11.72
C LYS A 106 0.67 10.87 10.80
N ARG A 107 1.78 10.68 10.08
CA ARG A 107 2.39 11.69 9.21
C ARG A 107 2.77 11.06 7.88
N PRO A 108 2.75 11.85 6.78
CA PRO A 108 3.33 11.43 5.51
C PRO A 108 4.81 11.09 5.63
N ASP A 109 5.27 10.22 4.75
CA ASP A 109 6.68 9.93 4.53
C ASP A 109 7.35 11.10 3.77
N THR A 110 8.68 11.08 3.69
CA THR A 110 9.44 12.04 2.85
C THR A 110 9.07 11.86 1.37
N PRO A 111 8.92 12.94 0.58
CA PRO A 111 8.71 12.83 -0.87
C PRO A 111 9.80 12.00 -1.55
N ILE A 112 9.39 11.08 -2.40
CA ILE A 112 10.28 10.19 -3.16
C ILE A 112 10.14 10.45 -4.66
N PRO A 113 11.22 10.33 -5.45
CA PRO A 113 11.07 10.36 -6.90
C PRO A 113 10.27 9.15 -7.35
N LEU A 114 9.46 9.32 -8.40
CA LEU A 114 8.62 8.24 -8.93
C LEU A 114 9.42 7.00 -9.38
N THR A 115 10.69 7.17 -9.71
CA THR A 115 11.63 6.09 -10.06
C THR A 115 11.86 5.08 -8.92
N ARG A 116 11.53 5.43 -7.68
CA ARG A 116 11.56 4.50 -6.54
C ARG A 116 10.31 3.64 -6.41
N ILE A 117 9.25 3.95 -7.15
CA ILE A 117 8.05 3.12 -7.22
C ILE A 117 8.33 1.97 -8.19
N ILE A 118 8.15 0.75 -7.71
CA ILE A 118 8.51 -0.47 -8.45
C ILE A 118 7.26 -1.14 -9.05
N GLY A 119 6.13 -0.99 -8.37
CA GLY A 119 4.87 -1.62 -8.78
C GLY A 119 3.69 -0.99 -8.06
N ARG A 120 2.49 -1.29 -8.57
CA ARG A 120 1.21 -0.86 -7.99
C ARG A 120 0.43 -2.07 -7.50
N VAL A 121 -0.13 -1.98 -6.30
CA VAL A 121 -1.05 -2.99 -5.78
C VAL A 121 -2.38 -2.87 -6.52
N VAL A 122 -2.77 -3.94 -7.22
CA VAL A 122 -3.97 -3.98 -8.07
C VAL A 122 -5.13 -4.77 -7.45
N SER A 123 -4.84 -5.62 -6.46
CA SER A 123 -5.86 -6.34 -5.70
C SER A 123 -5.32 -6.85 -4.38
N LEU A 124 -6.21 -7.16 -3.44
CA LEU A 124 -5.89 -7.89 -2.21
C LEU A 124 -6.84 -9.06 -2.00
N GLN A 125 -6.37 -10.10 -1.32
CA GLN A 125 -7.16 -11.21 -0.83
C GLN A 125 -7.07 -11.18 0.70
N ARG A 126 -8.22 -11.05 1.37
CA ARG A 126 -8.26 -10.94 2.83
C ARG A 126 -8.05 -12.32 3.46
N LYS A 127 -7.21 -12.43 4.49
CA LYS A 127 -7.01 -13.69 5.21
C LYS A 127 -8.36 -14.31 5.64
N GLY A 128 -8.59 -15.57 5.29
CA GLY A 128 -9.82 -16.29 5.62
C GLY A 128 -11.06 -15.90 4.81
N ARG A 129 -10.95 -14.97 3.86
CA ARG A 129 -12.01 -14.67 2.89
C ARG A 129 -11.48 -14.94 1.49
N GLY A 130 -11.98 -15.97 0.82
CA GLY A 130 -11.56 -16.34 -0.54
C GLY A 130 -11.95 -15.32 -1.64
N LYS A 131 -12.34 -14.09 -1.29
CA LYS A 131 -12.73 -13.06 -2.25
C LYS A 131 -11.56 -12.11 -2.51
N THR A 132 -11.19 -11.99 -3.79
CA THR A 132 -10.27 -10.97 -4.27
C THR A 132 -10.98 -9.62 -4.33
N ILE A 133 -10.41 -8.63 -3.66
CA ILE A 133 -10.86 -7.24 -3.65
C ILE A 133 -9.97 -6.47 -4.63
N PRO A 134 -10.48 -6.01 -5.77
CA PRO A 134 -9.70 -5.18 -6.68
C PRO A 134 -9.39 -3.83 -6.03
N LEU A 135 -8.15 -3.38 -6.19
CA LEU A 135 -7.63 -2.10 -5.75
C LEU A 135 -7.14 -1.36 -7.01
N GLY A 136 -7.99 -0.57 -7.65
CA GLY A 136 -7.65 0.00 -8.95
C GLY A 136 -8.43 1.25 -9.33
N SER A 137 -7.80 2.02 -10.20
CA SER A 137 -8.12 3.37 -10.71
C SER A 137 -9.44 3.51 -11.50
N SER A 138 -10.24 2.45 -11.61
CA SER A 138 -11.56 2.47 -12.26
C SER A 138 -12.72 2.72 -11.28
N LEU A 139 -12.44 2.90 -9.98
CA LEU A 139 -13.49 3.25 -9.04
C LEU A 139 -13.95 4.70 -9.30
N PRO A 140 -15.24 4.93 -9.56
CA PRO A 140 -15.75 6.27 -9.87
C PRO A 140 -15.39 7.24 -8.74
N LEU A 141 -15.18 8.53 -9.07
CA LEU A 141 -14.82 9.59 -8.10
C LEU A 141 -15.71 9.57 -6.84
N ARG A 142 -16.97 9.17 -7.00
CA ARG A 142 -17.94 8.98 -5.91
C ARG A 142 -17.48 7.97 -4.86
N THR A 143 -16.88 6.86 -5.26
CA THR A 143 -16.33 5.85 -4.34
C THR A 143 -15.07 6.38 -3.65
N ARG A 144 -14.26 7.18 -4.35
CA ARG A 144 -13.08 7.87 -3.77
C ARG A 144 -13.49 8.88 -2.70
N LEU A 145 -14.53 9.68 -2.96
CA LEU A 145 -15.11 10.64 -2.02
C LEU A 145 -15.81 9.95 -0.84
N TRP A 146 -16.53 8.85 -1.08
CA TRP A 146 -17.15 8.06 -0.02
C TRP A 146 -16.10 7.42 0.89
N MET A 147 -14.99 6.90 0.34
CA MET A 147 -13.86 6.42 1.15
C MET A 147 -13.22 7.55 1.96
N TRP A 148 -13.15 8.77 1.42
CA TRP A 148 -12.71 9.97 2.15
C TRP A 148 -13.66 10.34 3.30
N LEU A 149 -14.98 10.32 3.07
CA LEU A 149 -16.02 10.63 4.07
C LEU A 149 -16.11 9.56 5.17
N LYS A 150 -16.09 8.27 4.81
CA LYS A 150 -16.05 7.17 5.78
C LYS A 150 -14.80 7.21 6.66
N ARG A 151 -13.71 7.80 6.14
CA ARG A 151 -12.45 8.02 6.86
C ARG A 151 -12.52 9.18 7.84
N TRP A 152 -13.45 10.11 7.66
CA TRP A 152 -13.75 11.16 8.64
C TRP A 152 -14.55 10.56 9.80
N TRP A 153 -15.65 9.86 9.50
CA TRP A 153 -16.52 9.23 10.50
C TRP A 153 -15.85 8.18 11.41
N ARG A 154 -14.80 7.49 10.94
CA ARG A 154 -14.05 6.54 11.78
C ARG A 154 -13.00 7.18 12.70
N ARG A 155 -12.73 8.48 12.60
CA ARG A 155 -11.80 9.19 13.51
C ARG A 155 -12.46 9.62 14.82
N GLU A 156 -13.77 9.83 14.86
CA GLU A 156 -14.47 10.18 16.11
C GLU A 156 -14.50 9.02 17.14
N GLY A 157 -14.37 7.75 16.71
CA GLY A 157 -14.63 6.59 17.57
C GLY A 157 -13.49 6.12 18.50
N GLN A 158 -12.26 6.65 18.40
CA GLN A 158 -11.13 6.21 19.23
C GLN A 158 -10.56 7.29 20.17
N ARG A 159 -11.24 8.43 20.34
CA ARG A 159 -10.84 9.48 21.29
C ARG A 159 -11.45 9.34 22.69
N SER A 160 -12.36 8.39 22.94
CA SER A 160 -13.14 8.37 24.19
C SER A 160 -12.74 7.31 25.24
N SER A 161 -11.58 6.65 25.12
CA SER A 161 -11.18 5.58 26.08
C SER A 161 -9.82 5.80 26.78
N LYS A 162 -9.34 7.03 26.87
CA LYS A 162 -8.20 7.39 27.74
C LYS A 162 -8.43 8.77 28.37
N ARG A 163 -9.46 8.88 29.21
CA ARG A 163 -9.61 10.00 30.15
C ARG A 163 -10.52 9.61 31.31
N THR A 164 -10.10 8.62 32.08
CA THR A 164 -10.60 8.38 33.45
C THR A 164 -9.62 7.45 34.16
N THR A 165 -9.36 7.73 35.44
CA THR A 165 -8.24 7.27 36.29
C THR A 165 -6.91 7.91 35.83
N GLU A 166 -6.32 8.87 36.53
CA GLU A 166 -6.04 8.89 37.96
C GLU A 166 -5.81 10.35 38.42
N THR A 167 -6.79 10.92 39.11
CA THR A 167 -6.62 12.05 40.03
C THR A 167 -6.97 11.52 41.41
N ALA A 168 -5.97 11.21 42.22
CA ALA A 168 -6.01 11.24 43.69
C ALA A 168 -4.67 10.73 44.23
N ASN A 169 -3.81 11.61 44.75
CA ASN A 169 -3.79 11.90 46.18
C ASN A 169 -2.80 13.05 46.50
N PRO A 170 -3.11 13.94 47.47
CA PRO A 170 -2.24 15.01 47.94
C PRO A 170 -1.27 14.52 49.04
N GLY A 171 -0.31 15.36 49.38
CA GLY A 171 0.93 15.00 50.08
C GLY A 171 0.84 14.53 51.54
N ALA A 172 1.99 14.03 51.98
CA ALA A 172 2.53 14.04 53.34
C ALA A 172 4.06 14.05 53.23
#